data_AF-A0A8B7E3I6-F1
#
_entry.id   AF-A0A8B7E3I6-F1
#
_cell.length_a   1.000
_cell.length_b   1.000
_cell.length_c   1.000
_cell.angle_alpha   90.00
_cell.angle_beta   90.00
_cell.angle_gamma   90.00
#
_symmetry.space_group_name_H-M   'P 1'
#
loop_
_entity.id
_entity.type
_entity.pdbx_description
1 polymer ?
#
loop_
_entity_poly.entity_id
_entity_poly.type
_entity_poly.pdbx_seq_one_letter_code
_entity_poly.pdbx_strand_id
1 'polypeptide(L)'
;MMANADINGDGITEVFQNSEKEQLIAFKSFLYDDLCEYKAEADDLSKYDDFHTIDWSRDRMRDRMRLRKVSKLKNEGSTLNKVKGFYDALSGWLIVFIVGVTTGLFGSIIVITSEWVTDLKEGVCKSQILFNKQTCCWNAEVGKLSIDGCKEWLPWSDIYKLNTFSQRESYVFNFFCYVFSALLFSGISVSLVRFFAPYASGSGIAEVKTILGGFVIKGFLGWWTLLIKSVALIFSVSTGLKLGMEGPMVHIGACVGNVIVRLFPKYHGNEAKRREVLSAAAASGVSVAFGAPIGGVLFSLEEISYYFSMKILWRTFLCSMMAALTIWYLNPYGNGHLVIYSIDYNIPWNLFEIIPFILLGIYGGCFGAFFIKCNIFWCRMRKTKKFGNYLMTEVL
;
A
#
# COMPACT_ATOMS: atom_id res chain seq x y z
N MET A 1 46.05 -27.81 68.31
CA MET A 1 46.88 -27.56 67.11
C MET A 1 45.91 -27.55 65.93
N MET A 2 45.30 -26.41 65.61
CA MET A 2 45.83 -25.39 64.69
C MET A 2 46.40 -26.00 63.39
N ALA A 3 45.64 -25.86 62.31
CA ALA A 3 46.17 -25.69 60.96
C ALA A 3 45.22 -24.72 60.21
N ASN A 4 45.80 -23.60 59.79
CA ASN A 4 45.17 -22.47 59.09
C ASN A 4 44.64 -22.86 57.70
N ALA A 5 43.54 -22.23 57.29
CA ALA A 5 43.21 -22.03 55.89
C ALA A 5 43.11 -20.52 55.65
N ASP A 6 44.11 -19.96 54.97
CA ASP A 6 44.11 -18.61 54.42
C ASP A 6 43.10 -18.53 53.26
N ILE A 7 42.19 -17.56 53.29
CA ILE A 7 41.37 -17.17 52.14
C ILE A 7 41.56 -15.66 51.95
N ASN A 8 42.25 -15.33 50.86
CA ASN A 8 42.54 -13.97 50.36
C ASN A 8 41.29 -13.08 50.28
N GLY A 9 41.41 -11.85 50.82
CA GLY A 9 40.38 -10.81 50.81
C GLY A 9 40.30 -9.94 49.54
N ASP A 10 41.15 -10.17 48.54
CA ASP A 10 41.24 -9.31 47.35
C ASP A 10 40.23 -9.66 46.23
N GLY A 11 39.64 -10.87 46.25
CA GLY A 11 38.71 -11.30 45.20
C GLY A 11 37.27 -10.80 45.38
N ILE A 12 36.86 -10.41 46.59
CA ILE A 12 35.48 -10.03 46.89
C ILE A 12 35.22 -8.56 46.51
N THR A 13 36.19 -7.68 46.71
CA THR A 13 36.11 -6.25 46.36
C THR A 13 36.09 -5.99 44.85
N GLU A 14 36.78 -6.79 44.04
CA GLU A 14 36.72 -6.69 42.56
C GLU A 14 35.37 -7.14 41.98
N VAL A 15 34.71 -8.14 42.58
CA VAL A 15 33.41 -8.65 42.13
C VAL A 15 32.29 -7.62 42.37
N PHE A 16 32.31 -6.90 43.51
CA PHE A 16 31.34 -5.84 43.79
C PHE A 16 31.53 -4.62 42.85
N GLN A 17 32.77 -4.25 42.50
CA GLN A 17 33.02 -3.16 41.55
C GLN A 17 32.59 -3.49 40.11
N ASN A 18 32.65 -4.75 39.68
CA ASN A 18 32.18 -5.17 38.36
C ASN A 18 30.65 -5.18 38.27
N SER A 19 29.94 -5.58 39.33
CA SER A 19 28.47 -5.57 39.39
C SER A 19 27.88 -4.15 39.30
N GLU A 20 28.45 -3.18 40.01
CA GLU A 20 28.02 -1.77 39.91
C GLU A 20 28.29 -1.18 38.51
N LYS A 21 29.42 -1.54 37.88
CA LYS A 21 29.72 -1.11 36.51
C LYS A 21 28.73 -1.70 35.49
N GLU A 22 28.36 -2.97 35.61
CA GLU A 22 27.36 -3.60 34.73
C GLU A 22 25.98 -2.97 34.92
N GLN A 23 25.56 -2.68 36.16
CA GLN A 23 24.30 -1.97 36.42
C GLN A 23 24.31 -0.54 35.87
N LEU A 24 25.44 0.17 35.95
CA LEU A 24 25.57 1.53 35.44
C LEU A 24 25.64 1.58 33.90
N ILE A 25 26.19 0.54 33.27
CA ILE A 25 26.14 0.34 31.82
C ILE A 25 24.72 0.00 31.36
N ALA A 26 24.01 -0.88 32.08
CA ALA A 26 22.61 -1.20 31.80
C ALA A 26 21.69 0.02 31.97
N PHE A 27 21.90 0.81 33.01
CA PHE A 27 21.14 2.05 33.26
C PHE A 27 21.48 3.15 32.25
N LYS A 28 22.75 3.29 31.85
CA LYS A 28 23.13 4.19 30.74
C LYS A 28 22.59 3.73 29.40
N SER A 29 22.55 2.43 29.13
CA SER A 29 21.93 1.87 27.92
C SER A 29 20.42 2.12 27.91
N PHE A 30 19.76 1.94 29.05
CA PHE A 30 18.34 2.22 29.23
C PHE A 30 18.03 3.72 29.03
N LEU A 31 18.78 4.62 29.66
CA LEU A 31 18.65 6.08 29.46
C LEU A 31 18.99 6.51 28.03
N TYR A 32 19.96 5.87 27.39
CA TYR A 32 20.34 6.15 26.01
C TYR A 32 19.26 5.68 25.02
N ASP A 33 18.67 4.51 25.26
CA ASP A 33 17.51 4.04 24.51
C ASP A 33 16.30 4.97 24.72
N ASP A 34 16.02 5.43 25.94
CA ASP A 34 14.97 6.42 26.24
C ASP A 34 15.23 7.78 25.54
N LEU A 35 16.48 8.26 25.53
CA LEU A 35 16.86 9.51 24.84
C LEU A 35 16.78 9.39 23.31
N CYS A 36 17.14 8.23 22.75
CA CYS A 36 16.96 7.92 21.34
C CYS A 36 15.48 7.76 20.97
N GLU A 37 14.66 7.18 21.85
CA GLU A 37 13.21 7.09 21.70
C GLU A 37 12.59 8.49 21.67
N TYR A 38 12.96 9.38 22.60
CA TYR A 38 12.49 10.76 22.65
C TYR A 38 12.92 11.58 21.42
N LYS A 39 14.16 11.39 20.95
CA LYS A 39 14.68 12.11 19.76
C LYS A 39 14.03 11.62 18.46
N ALA A 40 13.81 10.31 18.32
CA ALA A 40 13.13 9.75 17.16
C ALA A 40 11.63 10.07 17.14
N GLU A 41 11.01 10.20 18.31
CA GLU A 41 9.64 10.69 18.46
C GLU A 41 9.56 12.18 18.09
N ALA A 42 10.52 13.01 18.52
CA ALA A 42 10.60 14.42 18.16
C ALA A 42 10.83 14.68 16.65
N ASP A 43 11.68 13.89 15.98
CA ASP A 43 11.89 14.02 14.53
C ASP A 43 10.65 13.58 13.71
N ASP A 44 9.91 12.56 14.16
CA ASP A 44 8.61 12.23 13.57
C ASP A 44 7.59 13.34 13.84
N LEU A 45 7.57 13.92 15.05
CA LEU A 45 6.67 15.03 15.41
C LEU A 45 6.93 16.29 14.58
N SER A 46 8.19 16.59 14.27
CA SER A 46 8.58 17.70 13.39
C SER A 46 8.03 17.56 11.97
N LYS A 47 7.89 16.32 11.45
CA LYS A 47 7.22 16.04 10.16
C LYS A 47 5.73 16.39 10.17
N TYR A 48 5.16 16.58 11.36
CA TYR A 48 3.74 16.67 11.67
C TYR A 48 3.32 18.00 12.31
N ASP A 49 4.22 18.96 12.48
CA ASP A 49 3.94 20.30 13.03
C ASP A 49 2.91 21.12 12.20
N ASP A 50 2.57 20.66 10.99
CA ASP A 50 1.60 21.28 10.07
C ASP A 50 0.15 20.78 10.23
N PHE A 51 -0.13 19.95 11.24
CA PHE A 51 -1.47 19.40 11.46
C PHE A 51 -2.46 20.48 11.91
N HIS A 52 -3.49 20.68 11.09
CA HIS A 52 -4.71 21.34 11.51
C HIS A 52 -5.86 20.34 11.51
N THR A 53 -6.73 20.47 12.51
CA THR A 53 -7.93 19.65 12.63
C THR A 53 -9.10 20.32 11.93
N ILE A 54 -10.01 19.50 11.41
CA ILE A 54 -11.26 20.00 10.81
C ILE A 54 -12.24 20.48 11.88
N ASP A 55 -12.86 21.63 11.65
CA ASP A 55 -14.05 22.04 12.38
C ASP A 55 -15.32 21.44 11.75
N TRP A 56 -15.68 20.24 12.21
CA TRP A 56 -16.89 19.52 11.78
C TRP A 56 -18.18 20.34 11.95
N SER A 57 -18.23 21.19 12.97
CA SER A 57 -19.42 21.98 13.29
C SER A 57 -19.65 23.05 12.23
N ARG A 58 -18.59 23.79 11.89
CA ARG A 58 -18.59 24.84 10.87
C ARG A 58 -18.91 24.29 9.49
N ASP A 59 -18.33 23.16 9.12
CA ASP A 59 -18.57 22.56 7.81
C ASP A 59 -19.97 21.96 7.68
N ARG A 60 -20.51 21.34 8.74
CA ARG A 60 -21.93 20.92 8.78
C ARG A 60 -22.88 22.11 8.71
N MET A 61 -22.54 23.25 9.32
CA MET A 61 -23.32 24.48 9.21
C MET A 61 -23.27 25.07 7.81
N ARG A 62 -22.08 25.11 7.18
CA ARG A 62 -21.89 25.57 5.80
C ARG A 62 -22.74 24.75 4.82
N ASP A 63 -22.77 23.43 4.98
CA ASP A 63 -23.59 22.53 4.15
C ASP A 63 -25.09 22.78 4.36
N ARG A 64 -25.54 22.92 5.62
CA ARG A 64 -26.95 23.25 5.92
C ARG A 64 -27.39 24.59 5.33
N MET A 65 -26.54 25.62 5.41
CA MET A 65 -26.81 26.93 4.79
C MET A 65 -26.90 26.84 3.27
N ARG A 66 -26.00 26.08 2.63
CA ARG A 66 -26.04 25.82 1.18
C ARG A 66 -27.35 25.14 0.78
N LEU A 67 -27.76 24.08 1.48
CA LEU A 67 -28.98 23.34 1.19
C LEU A 67 -30.23 24.25 1.29
N ARG A 68 -30.28 25.15 2.27
CA ARG A 68 -31.35 26.16 2.38
C ARG A 68 -31.39 27.08 1.18
N LYS A 69 -30.23 27.58 0.71
CA LYS A 69 -30.16 28.42 -0.50
C LYS A 69 -30.65 27.67 -1.75
N VAL A 70 -30.22 26.43 -1.94
CA VAL A 70 -30.65 25.60 -3.08
C VAL A 70 -32.16 25.33 -3.03
N SER A 71 -32.71 25.05 -1.85
CA SER A 71 -34.16 24.84 -1.70
C SER A 71 -34.98 26.09 -1.99
N LYS A 72 -34.50 27.28 -1.60
CA LYS A 72 -35.16 28.55 -1.94
C LYS A 72 -35.17 28.79 -3.45
N LEU A 73 -34.01 28.65 -4.09
CA LEU A 73 -33.88 28.80 -5.55
C LEU A 73 -34.77 27.82 -6.33
N LYS A 74 -34.95 26.59 -5.82
CA LYS A 74 -35.86 25.59 -6.41
C LYS A 74 -37.33 26.04 -6.35
N ASN A 75 -37.73 26.69 -5.27
CA ASN A 75 -39.11 27.16 -5.08
C ASN A 75 -39.41 28.43 -5.90
N GLU A 76 -38.40 29.22 -6.27
CA GLU A 76 -38.53 30.41 -7.13
C GLU A 76 -38.83 30.08 -8.61
N GLY A 77 -39.07 28.81 -8.97
CA GLY A 77 -39.79 28.41 -10.18
C GLY A 77 -39.02 28.41 -11.51
N SER A 78 -37.87 29.10 -11.62
CA SER A 78 -37.07 29.12 -12.85
C SER A 78 -36.57 27.72 -13.24
N THR A 79 -36.75 27.34 -14.52
CA THR A 79 -36.33 26.03 -15.07
C THR A 79 -34.83 25.78 -14.86
N LEU A 80 -34.02 26.83 -15.01
CA LEU A 80 -32.57 26.77 -14.79
C LEU A 80 -32.22 26.49 -13.32
N ASN A 81 -33.02 26.98 -12.37
CA ASN A 81 -32.84 26.68 -10.95
C ASN A 81 -33.24 25.24 -10.59
N LYS A 82 -34.28 24.70 -11.25
CA LYS A 82 -34.63 23.28 -11.12
C LYS A 82 -33.50 22.38 -11.65
N VAL A 83 -32.90 22.73 -12.79
CA VAL A 83 -31.74 22.03 -13.36
C VAL A 83 -30.53 22.11 -12.42
N LYS A 84 -30.21 23.29 -11.86
CA LYS A 84 -29.14 23.43 -10.86
C LYS A 84 -29.39 22.58 -9.61
N GLY A 85 -30.63 22.51 -9.14
CA GLY A 85 -31.01 21.65 -8.01
C GLY A 85 -30.83 20.16 -8.31
N PHE A 86 -31.21 19.73 -9.52
CA PHE A 86 -30.99 18.35 -9.98
C PHE A 86 -29.50 18.02 -10.09
N TYR A 87 -28.71 18.92 -10.69
CA TYR A 87 -27.25 18.76 -10.76
C TYR A 87 -26.61 18.67 -9.36
N ASP A 88 -27.06 19.47 -8.39
CA ASP A 88 -26.55 19.38 -7.02
C ASP A 88 -26.85 18.01 -6.39
N ALA A 89 -28.03 17.45 -6.64
CA ALA A 89 -28.38 16.11 -6.18
C ALA A 89 -27.55 15.00 -6.88
N LEU A 90 -27.33 15.13 -8.19
CA LEU A 90 -26.56 14.17 -8.99
C LEU A 90 -25.05 14.24 -8.76
N SER A 91 -24.53 15.42 -8.40
CA SER A 91 -23.09 15.69 -8.27
C SER A 91 -22.35 14.68 -7.38
N GLY A 92 -23.00 14.19 -6.32
CA GLY A 92 -22.43 13.21 -5.41
C GLY A 92 -22.33 11.79 -5.97
N TRP A 93 -23.17 11.44 -6.94
CA TRP A 93 -23.09 10.17 -7.65
C TRP A 93 -22.09 10.25 -8.80
N LEU A 94 -22.12 11.37 -9.53
CA LEU A 94 -21.24 11.63 -10.65
C LEU A 94 -19.77 11.70 -10.23
N ILE A 95 -19.45 12.40 -9.13
CA ILE A 95 -18.07 12.46 -8.64
C ILE A 95 -17.53 11.07 -8.31
N VAL A 96 -18.33 10.25 -7.63
CA VAL A 96 -17.94 8.92 -7.17
C VAL A 96 -17.82 7.94 -8.34
N PHE A 97 -18.66 8.07 -9.36
CA PHE A 97 -18.52 7.34 -10.62
C PHE A 97 -17.18 7.65 -11.30
N ILE A 98 -16.82 8.93 -11.43
CA ILE A 98 -15.54 9.35 -12.05
C ILE A 98 -14.36 8.85 -11.22
N VAL A 99 -14.41 8.95 -9.88
CA VAL A 99 -13.38 8.39 -9.00
C VAL A 99 -13.23 6.89 -9.23
N GLY A 100 -14.32 6.13 -9.27
CA GLY A 100 -14.27 4.68 -9.50
C GLY A 100 -13.57 4.31 -10.81
N VAL A 101 -14.00 4.91 -11.93
CA VAL A 101 -13.41 4.65 -13.26
C VAL A 101 -11.94 5.05 -13.32
N THR A 102 -11.59 6.23 -12.82
CA THR A 102 -10.21 6.72 -12.85
C THR A 102 -9.29 5.90 -11.96
N THR A 103 -9.72 5.53 -10.74
CA THR A 103 -8.92 4.63 -9.87
C THR A 103 -8.73 3.27 -10.53
N GLY A 104 -9.76 2.73 -11.20
CA GLY A 104 -9.65 1.49 -12.00
C GLY A 104 -8.61 1.60 -13.13
N LEU A 105 -8.64 2.70 -13.90
CA LEU A 105 -7.67 2.96 -14.97
C LEU A 105 -6.23 3.04 -14.44
N PHE A 106 -6.00 3.82 -13.37
CA PHE A 106 -4.68 3.90 -12.73
C PHE A 106 -4.23 2.54 -12.20
N GLY A 107 -5.13 1.79 -11.58
CA GLY A 107 -4.87 0.44 -11.10
C GLY A 107 -4.44 -0.51 -12.22
N SER A 108 -5.18 -0.56 -13.32
CA SER A 108 -4.85 -1.40 -14.48
C SER A 108 -3.52 -1.02 -15.11
N ILE A 109 -3.21 0.28 -15.24
CA ILE A 109 -1.91 0.73 -15.75
C ILE A 109 -0.78 0.23 -14.84
N ILE A 110 -0.93 0.37 -13.51
CA ILE A 110 0.08 -0.06 -12.54
C ILE A 110 0.31 -1.57 -12.64
N VAL A 111 -0.75 -2.37 -12.69
CA VAL A 111 -0.67 -3.83 -12.77
C VAL A 111 0.00 -4.29 -14.07
N ILE A 112 -0.48 -3.82 -15.22
CA ILE A 112 0.08 -4.21 -16.53
C ILE A 112 1.56 -3.82 -16.62
N THR A 113 1.90 -2.61 -16.15
CA THR A 113 3.28 -2.13 -16.20
C THR A 113 4.16 -2.87 -15.19
N SER A 114 3.68 -3.19 -13.99
CA SER A 114 4.48 -3.89 -12.99
C SER A 114 4.76 -5.34 -13.38
N GLU A 115 3.82 -6.02 -14.02
CA GLU A 115 4.05 -7.34 -14.62
C GLU A 115 5.12 -7.27 -15.71
N TRP A 116 4.99 -6.35 -16.66
CA TRP A 116 5.98 -6.16 -17.72
C TRP A 116 7.39 -5.85 -17.19
N VAL A 117 7.52 -4.92 -16.23
CA VAL A 117 8.83 -4.61 -15.61
C VAL A 117 9.38 -5.79 -14.81
N THR A 118 8.51 -6.61 -14.21
CA THR A 118 8.94 -7.81 -13.49
C THR A 118 9.47 -8.87 -14.46
N ASP A 119 8.78 -9.09 -15.57
CA ASP A 119 9.18 -10.04 -16.61
C ASP A 119 10.49 -9.63 -17.29
N LEU A 120 10.77 -8.33 -17.40
CA LEU A 120 12.03 -7.81 -17.93
C LEU A 120 13.26 -8.33 -17.18
N LYS A 121 13.13 -8.76 -15.93
CA LYS A 121 14.25 -9.40 -15.20
C LYS A 121 14.63 -10.77 -15.77
N GLU A 122 13.67 -11.48 -16.35
CA GLU A 122 13.85 -12.82 -16.88
C GLU A 122 14.22 -12.81 -18.37
N GLY A 123 13.67 -11.88 -19.15
CA GLY A 123 13.93 -11.79 -20.58
C GLY A 123 12.99 -10.84 -21.31
N VAL A 124 12.91 -10.98 -22.63
CA VAL A 124 11.98 -10.22 -23.48
C VAL A 124 11.33 -11.10 -24.54
N CYS A 125 10.14 -10.69 -24.98
CA CYS A 125 9.44 -11.36 -26.06
C CYS A 125 10.08 -11.03 -27.43
N LYS A 126 10.23 -12.05 -28.29
CA LYS A 126 10.84 -11.92 -29.62
C LYS A 126 10.03 -11.06 -30.58
N SER A 127 8.70 -11.04 -30.46
CA SER A 127 7.80 -10.33 -31.37
C SER A 127 7.74 -8.83 -31.07
N GLN A 128 7.45 -8.47 -29.82
CA GLN A 128 7.45 -7.09 -29.33
C GLN A 128 7.94 -7.01 -27.88
N ILE A 129 8.78 -6.01 -27.60
CA ILE A 129 9.40 -5.82 -26.28
C ILE A 129 8.38 -5.45 -25.19
N LEU A 130 7.23 -4.86 -25.56
CA LEU A 130 6.21 -4.37 -24.62
C LEU A 130 5.21 -5.43 -24.14
N PHE A 131 5.30 -6.66 -24.64
CA PHE A 131 4.42 -7.74 -24.17
C PHE A 131 4.95 -8.39 -22.90
N ASN A 132 4.05 -8.61 -21.93
CA ASN A 132 4.34 -9.44 -20.76
C ASN A 132 4.50 -10.91 -21.19
N LYS A 133 5.11 -11.73 -20.34
CA LYS A 133 5.39 -13.13 -20.62
C LYS A 133 4.11 -13.93 -20.89
N GLN A 134 3.04 -13.63 -20.16
CA GLN A 134 1.74 -14.30 -20.33
C GLN A 134 1.14 -14.04 -21.71
N THR A 135 1.13 -12.79 -22.19
CA THR A 135 0.61 -12.45 -23.53
C THR A 135 1.54 -12.93 -24.64
N CYS A 136 2.86 -12.88 -24.43
CA CYS A 136 3.83 -13.45 -25.37
C CYS A 136 3.61 -14.97 -25.57
N CYS A 137 3.19 -15.67 -24.51
CA CYS A 137 3.03 -17.12 -24.53
C CYS A 137 1.57 -17.57 -24.68
N TRP A 138 0.68 -16.67 -25.08
CA TRP A 138 -0.77 -16.92 -25.19
C TRP A 138 -1.14 -18.07 -26.14
N ASN A 139 -0.34 -18.29 -27.19
CA ASN A 139 -0.58 -19.34 -28.19
C ASN A 139 0.04 -20.71 -27.83
N ALA A 140 0.81 -20.78 -26.74
CA ALA A 140 1.29 -22.07 -26.25
C ALA A 140 0.12 -22.79 -25.57
N GLU A 141 -0.39 -23.85 -26.19
CA GLU A 141 -1.55 -24.61 -25.72
C GLU A 141 -1.51 -24.82 -24.19
N VAL A 142 -2.54 -24.33 -23.51
CA VAL A 142 -2.75 -24.30 -22.04
C VAL A 142 -2.70 -25.70 -21.37
N GLY A 143 -2.55 -26.78 -22.15
CA GLY A 143 -2.43 -28.16 -21.67
C GLY A 143 -1.00 -28.73 -21.63
N LYS A 144 0.03 -27.98 -22.06
CA LYS A 144 1.44 -28.40 -22.00
C LYS A 144 2.31 -27.31 -21.37
N LEU A 145 2.04 -26.99 -20.11
CA LEU A 145 3.04 -26.37 -19.24
C LEU A 145 4.10 -27.43 -18.86
N SER A 146 4.69 -28.09 -19.86
CA SER A 146 5.63 -29.19 -19.68
C SER A 146 6.95 -28.86 -20.38
N ILE A 147 7.89 -28.38 -19.56
CA ILE A 147 9.35 -28.53 -19.65
C ILE A 147 10.08 -27.80 -20.79
N ASP A 148 9.46 -27.59 -21.96
CA ASP A 148 10.03 -26.77 -23.03
C ASP A 148 9.36 -25.40 -23.03
N GLY A 149 10.05 -24.41 -22.46
CA GLY A 149 9.59 -23.03 -22.34
C GLY A 149 9.07 -22.43 -23.65
N CYS A 150 8.19 -21.45 -23.50
CA CYS A 150 7.66 -20.63 -24.57
C CYS A 150 8.76 -20.20 -25.57
N LYS A 151 8.71 -20.74 -26.81
CA LYS A 151 9.74 -20.52 -27.85
C LYS A 151 9.90 -19.06 -28.28
N GLU A 152 8.90 -18.23 -27.98
CA GLU A 152 8.91 -16.79 -28.28
C GLU A 152 9.53 -15.95 -27.16
N TRP A 153 9.64 -16.49 -25.95
CA TRP A 153 10.25 -15.82 -24.82
C TRP A 153 11.76 -16.06 -24.81
N LEU A 154 12.55 -15.00 -24.95
CA LEU A 154 14.00 -15.10 -25.00
C LEU A 154 14.59 -14.67 -23.66
N PRO A 155 15.23 -15.57 -22.90
CA PRO A 155 15.99 -15.18 -21.72
C PRO A 155 17.20 -14.34 -22.13
N TRP A 156 17.75 -13.58 -21.19
CA TRP A 156 18.89 -12.70 -21.45
C TRP A 156 20.11 -13.44 -22.04
N SER A 157 20.36 -14.69 -21.64
CA SER A 157 21.43 -15.52 -22.21
C SER A 157 21.33 -15.70 -23.73
N ASP A 158 20.12 -15.85 -24.24
CA ASP A 158 19.88 -16.27 -25.62
C ASP A 158 19.94 -15.06 -26.57
N ILE A 159 19.62 -13.86 -26.07
CA ILE A 159 19.67 -12.59 -26.81
C ILE A 159 21.09 -12.24 -27.20
N TYR A 160 22.06 -12.42 -26.29
CA TYR A 160 23.47 -12.16 -26.57
C TYR A 160 24.11 -13.25 -27.45
N LYS A 161 23.31 -14.17 -28.02
CA LYS A 161 23.75 -15.25 -28.92
C LYS A 161 24.94 -16.01 -28.36
N LEU A 162 24.90 -16.29 -27.07
CA LEU A 162 25.89 -17.08 -26.37
C LEU A 162 25.69 -18.58 -26.65
N ASN A 163 25.53 -18.94 -27.92
CA ASN A 163 25.39 -20.32 -28.40
C ASN A 163 26.66 -21.17 -28.17
N THR A 164 27.68 -20.61 -27.52
CA THR A 164 28.95 -21.25 -27.17
C THR A 164 29.05 -21.57 -25.68
N PHE A 165 28.13 -21.08 -24.84
CA PHE A 165 28.18 -21.30 -23.40
C PHE A 165 27.56 -22.63 -23.00
N SER A 166 28.19 -23.27 -22.01
CA SER A 166 27.63 -24.43 -21.33
C SER A 166 26.31 -24.06 -20.65
N GLN A 167 25.39 -25.01 -20.49
CA GLN A 167 24.11 -24.81 -19.78
C GLN A 167 24.29 -24.16 -18.39
N ARG A 168 25.43 -24.42 -17.73
CA ARG A 168 25.80 -23.80 -16.45
C ARG A 168 26.10 -22.31 -16.58
N GLU A 169 26.82 -21.89 -17.61
CA GLU A 169 27.23 -20.50 -17.82
C GLU A 169 26.01 -19.63 -18.19
N SER A 170 25.10 -20.15 -19.01
CA SER A 170 23.82 -19.47 -19.31
C SER A 170 22.96 -19.26 -18.06
N TYR A 171 22.91 -20.24 -17.15
CA TYR A 171 22.19 -20.09 -15.88
C TYR A 171 22.81 -19.01 -14.99
N VAL A 172 24.14 -19.02 -14.83
CA VAL A 172 24.85 -18.02 -14.02
C VAL A 172 24.68 -16.61 -14.60
N PHE A 173 24.72 -16.47 -15.92
CA PHE A 173 24.49 -15.19 -16.60
C PHE A 173 23.07 -14.67 -16.37
N ASN A 174 22.04 -15.49 -16.57
CA ASN A 174 20.65 -15.10 -16.31
C ASN A 174 20.43 -14.73 -14.84
N PHE A 175 21.03 -15.46 -13.90
CA PHE A 175 20.98 -15.12 -12.48
C PHE A 175 21.63 -13.75 -12.20
N PHE A 176 22.79 -13.46 -12.81
CA PHE A 176 23.44 -12.15 -12.66
C PHE A 176 22.58 -11.02 -13.24
N CYS A 177 22.00 -11.19 -14.44
CA CYS A 177 21.07 -10.22 -15.03
C CYS A 177 19.84 -10.00 -14.16
N TYR A 178 19.28 -11.06 -13.58
CA TYR A 178 18.16 -10.98 -12.65
C TYR A 178 18.51 -10.16 -11.40
N VAL A 179 19.63 -10.46 -10.75
CA VAL A 179 20.07 -9.73 -9.55
C VAL A 179 20.39 -8.28 -9.88
N PHE A 180 21.09 -8.02 -10.98
CA PHE A 180 21.44 -6.67 -11.41
C PHE A 180 20.20 -5.81 -11.69
N SER A 181 19.23 -6.34 -12.44
CA SER A 181 17.97 -5.64 -12.72
C SER A 181 17.14 -5.40 -11.45
N ALA A 182 17.08 -6.37 -10.54
CA ALA A 182 16.41 -6.20 -9.25
C ALA A 182 17.03 -5.06 -8.41
N LEU A 183 18.37 -4.99 -8.34
CA LEU A 183 19.08 -3.91 -7.65
C LEU A 183 18.88 -2.55 -8.33
N LEU A 184 18.87 -2.51 -9.66
CA LEU A 184 18.60 -1.30 -10.42
C LEU A 184 17.19 -0.76 -10.11
N PHE A 185 16.17 -1.62 -10.17
CA PHE A 185 14.78 -1.23 -9.90
C PHE A 185 14.59 -0.77 -8.45
N SER A 186 15.25 -1.45 -7.50
CA SER A 186 15.29 -1.03 -6.09
C SER A 186 15.87 0.38 -5.95
N GLY A 187 17.04 0.63 -6.53
CA GLY A 187 17.71 1.92 -6.51
C GLY A 187 16.88 3.05 -7.11
N ILE A 188 16.18 2.79 -8.23
CA ILE A 188 15.27 3.76 -8.87
C ILE A 188 14.09 4.06 -7.96
N SER A 189 13.44 3.03 -7.41
CA SER A 189 12.26 3.21 -6.54
C SER A 189 12.59 4.06 -5.30
N VAL A 190 13.68 3.74 -4.59
CA VAL A 190 14.07 4.48 -3.40
C VAL A 190 14.52 5.91 -3.75
N SER A 191 15.22 6.10 -4.87
CA SER A 191 15.63 7.44 -5.33
C SER A 191 14.41 8.32 -5.62
N LEU A 192 13.39 7.76 -6.29
CA LEU A 192 12.16 8.49 -6.60
C LEU A 192 11.45 8.97 -5.34
N VAL A 193 11.28 8.09 -4.34
CA VAL A 193 10.60 8.43 -3.09
C VAL A 193 11.43 9.41 -2.26
N ARG A 194 12.75 9.20 -2.14
CA ARG A 194 13.62 10.02 -1.29
C ARG A 194 13.79 11.44 -1.80
N PHE A 195 13.99 11.62 -3.10
CA PHE A 195 14.30 12.95 -3.67
C PHE A 195 13.05 13.73 -4.09
N PHE A 196 12.00 13.08 -4.59
CA PHE A 196 10.87 13.80 -5.18
C PHE A 196 9.62 13.86 -4.31
N ALA A 197 9.30 12.81 -3.53
CA ALA A 197 8.12 12.79 -2.67
C ALA A 197 8.32 11.89 -1.43
N PRO A 198 8.91 12.41 -0.34
CA PRO A 198 9.11 11.62 0.88
C PRO A 198 7.78 11.19 1.54
N TYR A 199 6.67 11.87 1.26
CA TYR A 199 5.33 11.49 1.69
C TYR A 199 4.78 10.24 0.98
N ALA A 200 5.42 9.78 -0.10
CA ALA A 200 5.00 8.58 -0.83
C ALA A 200 5.51 7.28 -0.18
N SER A 201 6.36 7.35 0.85
CA SER A 201 6.94 6.19 1.53
C SER A 201 5.88 5.31 2.21
N GLY A 202 6.08 3.98 2.20
CA GLY A 202 5.22 3.04 2.90
C GLY A 202 3.86 2.80 2.24
N SER A 203 2.93 2.20 2.98
CA SER A 203 1.60 1.85 2.48
C SER A 203 0.72 3.10 2.25
N GLY A 204 0.63 3.98 3.25
CA GLY A 204 -0.24 5.16 3.22
C GLY A 204 -1.61 4.95 3.88
N ILE A 205 -1.97 3.72 4.26
CA ILE A 205 -3.26 3.41 4.92
C ILE A 205 -3.39 4.13 6.27
N ALA A 206 -2.34 4.11 7.09
CA ALA A 206 -2.37 4.73 8.42
C ALA A 206 -2.62 6.23 8.31
N GLU A 207 -1.93 6.90 7.39
CA GLU A 207 -2.06 8.32 7.11
C GLU A 207 -3.44 8.64 6.53
N VAL A 208 -3.96 7.85 5.60
CA VAL A 208 -5.35 8.00 5.10
C VAL A 208 -6.37 7.87 6.25
N LYS A 209 -6.16 6.91 7.17
CA LYS A 209 -6.98 6.75 8.38
C LYS A 209 -6.90 7.99 9.29
N THR A 210 -5.72 8.57 9.50
CA THR A 210 -5.60 9.83 10.27
C THR A 210 -6.30 11.00 9.59
N ILE A 211 -6.22 11.11 8.26
CA ILE A 211 -6.87 12.18 7.50
C ILE A 211 -8.39 12.07 7.64
N LEU A 212 -8.94 10.86 7.51
CA LEU A 212 -10.36 10.60 7.66
C LEU A 212 -10.84 10.73 9.10
N GLY A 213 -9.95 10.50 10.08
CA GLY A 213 -10.16 10.80 11.50
C GLY A 213 -10.27 12.29 11.83
N GLY A 214 -9.86 13.20 10.93
CA GLY A 214 -10.08 14.64 11.06
C GLY A 214 -8.81 15.50 11.02
N PHE A 215 -7.63 14.88 10.92
CA PHE A 215 -6.38 15.59 10.68
C PHE A 215 -6.25 15.95 9.20
N VAL A 216 -5.47 16.98 8.87
CA VAL A 216 -5.18 17.37 7.48
C VAL A 216 -3.67 17.41 7.29
N ILE A 217 -3.15 16.50 6.44
CA ILE A 217 -1.75 16.48 6.00
C ILE A 217 -1.67 17.15 4.63
N LYS A 218 -0.98 18.29 4.56
CA LYS A 218 -0.75 18.98 3.28
C LYS A 218 0.22 18.17 2.43
N GLY A 219 0.01 18.18 1.11
CA GLY A 219 0.90 17.49 0.15
C GLY A 219 0.72 15.97 0.07
N PHE A 220 0.28 15.28 1.12
CA PHE A 220 0.13 13.81 1.14
C PHE A 220 -0.82 13.29 0.04
N LEU A 221 -2.03 13.85 -0.06
CA LEU A 221 -3.00 13.53 -1.11
C LEU A 221 -2.79 14.34 -2.41
N GLY A 222 -1.57 14.79 -2.68
CA GLY A 222 -1.24 15.60 -3.84
C GLY A 222 -1.28 14.82 -5.16
N TRP A 223 -1.38 15.54 -6.28
CA TRP A 223 -1.18 14.92 -7.60
C TRP A 223 0.27 14.48 -7.80
N TRP A 224 1.23 15.22 -7.25
CA TRP A 224 2.65 14.89 -7.34
C TRP A 224 2.98 13.60 -6.57
N THR A 225 2.42 13.43 -5.37
CA THR A 225 2.59 12.19 -4.59
C THR A 225 1.92 11.00 -5.27
N LEU A 226 0.75 11.19 -5.89
CA LEU A 226 0.10 10.17 -6.72
C LEU A 226 1.04 9.67 -7.82
N LEU A 227 1.58 10.58 -8.65
CA LEU A 227 2.44 10.21 -9.78
C LEU A 227 3.69 9.46 -9.32
N ILE A 228 4.39 9.99 -8.32
CA ILE A 228 5.64 9.36 -7.84
C ILE A 228 5.35 8.03 -7.17
N LYS A 229 4.28 7.93 -6.37
CA LYS A 229 3.92 6.68 -5.71
C LYS A 229 3.53 5.61 -6.72
N SER A 230 2.78 5.94 -7.78
CA SER A 230 2.45 5.00 -8.85
C SER A 230 3.70 4.45 -9.56
N VAL A 231 4.64 5.33 -9.93
CA VAL A 231 5.88 4.91 -10.61
C VAL A 231 6.80 4.13 -9.67
N ALA A 232 6.99 4.61 -8.44
CA ALA A 232 7.83 3.94 -7.44
C ALA A 232 7.26 2.56 -7.06
N LEU A 233 5.94 2.40 -7.03
CA LEU A 233 5.27 1.14 -6.74
C LEU A 233 5.58 0.07 -7.82
N ILE A 234 5.51 0.46 -9.10
CA ILE A 234 5.85 -0.43 -10.23
C ILE A 234 7.25 -1.00 -10.02
N PHE A 235 8.26 -0.14 -9.82
CA PHE A 235 9.63 -0.60 -9.61
C PHE A 235 9.83 -1.39 -8.31
N SER A 236 9.15 -0.99 -7.23
CA SER A 236 9.23 -1.64 -5.92
C SER A 236 8.77 -3.11 -5.99
N VAL A 237 7.65 -3.37 -6.66
CA VAL A 237 7.11 -4.72 -6.85
C VAL A 237 8.02 -5.53 -7.77
N SER A 238 8.52 -4.90 -8.84
CA SER A 238 9.41 -5.57 -9.78
C SER A 238 10.76 -5.96 -9.19
N THR A 239 11.18 -5.41 -8.05
CA THR A 239 12.40 -5.88 -7.36
C THR A 239 12.32 -7.36 -6.95
N GLY A 240 11.13 -7.90 -6.70
CA GLY A 240 10.95 -9.24 -6.11
C GLY A 240 11.13 -9.27 -4.59
N LEU A 241 11.22 -8.12 -3.93
CA LEU A 241 11.07 -8.01 -2.48
C LEU A 241 9.68 -8.51 -2.06
N LYS A 242 9.55 -8.96 -0.81
CA LYS A 242 8.27 -9.41 -0.24
C LYS A 242 7.34 -8.22 0.08
N LEU A 243 6.95 -7.50 -0.97
CA LEU A 243 6.12 -6.30 -0.94
C LEU A 243 4.88 -6.52 -1.81
N GLY A 244 3.77 -5.87 -1.45
CA GLY A 244 2.50 -5.96 -2.18
C GLY A 244 2.01 -4.60 -2.69
N MET A 245 1.20 -4.64 -3.75
CA MET A 245 0.54 -3.45 -4.32
C MET A 245 -0.72 -3.03 -3.56
N GLU A 246 -1.29 -3.96 -2.79
CA GLU A 246 -2.59 -3.83 -2.11
C GLU A 246 -2.69 -2.58 -1.24
N GLY A 247 -1.74 -2.38 -0.33
CA GLY A 247 -1.75 -1.24 0.59
C GLY A 247 -1.60 0.12 -0.10
N PRO A 248 -0.55 0.31 -0.92
CA PRO A 248 -0.35 1.51 -1.73
C PRO A 248 -1.55 1.88 -2.63
N MET A 249 -2.30 0.90 -3.14
CA MET A 249 -3.46 1.13 -4.00
C MET A 249 -4.58 1.90 -3.28
N VAL A 250 -4.76 1.66 -1.97
CA VAL A 250 -5.71 2.42 -1.14
C VAL A 250 -5.36 3.90 -1.11
N HIS A 251 -4.07 4.21 -0.93
CA HIS A 251 -3.58 5.58 -0.91
C HIS A 251 -3.66 6.24 -2.30
N ILE A 252 -3.31 5.52 -3.37
CA ILE A 252 -3.46 6.01 -4.74
C ILE A 252 -4.94 6.34 -5.04
N GLY A 253 -5.87 5.45 -4.64
CA GLY A 253 -7.30 5.71 -4.73
C GLY A 253 -7.72 6.98 -3.99
N ALA A 254 -7.27 7.16 -2.74
CA ALA A 254 -7.53 8.38 -1.98
C ALA A 254 -6.95 9.64 -2.65
N CYS A 255 -5.76 9.56 -3.26
CA CYS A 255 -5.18 10.66 -4.03
C CYS A 255 -5.99 11.00 -5.28
N VAL A 256 -6.43 9.99 -6.04
CA VAL A 256 -7.30 10.16 -7.22
C VAL A 256 -8.59 10.86 -6.82
N GLY A 257 -9.24 10.38 -5.76
CA GLY A 257 -10.42 11.02 -5.19
C GLY A 257 -10.17 12.47 -4.79
N ASN A 258 -9.01 12.75 -4.20
CA ASN A 258 -8.64 14.10 -3.80
C ASN A 258 -8.47 15.06 -4.98
N VAL A 259 -7.87 14.59 -6.08
CA VAL A 259 -7.67 15.40 -7.28
C VAL A 259 -9.00 15.67 -7.98
N ILE A 260 -9.87 14.67 -8.09
CA ILE A 260 -11.19 14.81 -8.70
C ILE A 260 -12.09 15.74 -7.88
N VAL A 261 -12.01 15.69 -6.55
CA VAL A 261 -12.77 16.61 -5.67
C VAL A 261 -12.47 18.09 -5.97
N ARG A 262 -11.24 18.43 -6.40
CA ARG A 262 -10.90 19.82 -6.76
C ARG A 262 -11.70 20.34 -7.95
N LEU A 263 -12.17 19.46 -8.84
CA LEU A 263 -13.02 19.82 -9.97
C LEU A 263 -14.46 20.16 -9.57
N PHE A 264 -14.88 19.78 -8.36
CA PHE A 264 -16.23 20.03 -7.85
C PHE A 264 -16.21 21.01 -6.67
N PRO A 265 -16.59 22.28 -6.88
CA PRO A 265 -16.57 23.31 -5.82
C PRO A 265 -17.39 22.93 -4.57
N LYS A 266 -18.41 22.08 -4.73
CA LYS A 266 -19.23 21.53 -3.64
C LYS A 266 -18.42 20.74 -2.61
N TYR A 267 -17.50 19.93 -3.11
CA TYR A 267 -16.69 19.03 -2.29
C TYR A 267 -15.35 19.67 -1.95
N HIS A 268 -14.79 20.49 -2.85
CA HIS A 268 -13.52 21.18 -2.62
C HIS A 268 -13.55 22.14 -1.43
N GLY A 269 -14.61 22.94 -1.27
CA GLY A 269 -14.72 23.95 -0.21
C GLY A 269 -15.31 23.44 1.12
N ASN A 270 -15.51 22.13 1.28
CA ASN A 270 -16.07 21.52 2.48
C ASN A 270 -15.29 20.25 2.83
N GLU A 271 -14.50 20.34 3.89
CA GLU A 271 -13.55 19.29 4.30
C GLU A 271 -14.28 18.04 4.82
N ALA A 272 -15.47 18.20 5.41
CA ALA A 272 -16.30 17.06 5.82
C ALA A 272 -16.85 16.30 4.61
N LYS A 273 -17.34 17.01 3.58
CA LYS A 273 -17.85 16.40 2.35
C LYS A 273 -16.73 15.79 1.50
N ARG A 274 -15.57 16.41 1.45
CA ARG A 274 -14.36 15.87 0.82
C ARG A 274 -13.99 14.50 1.39
N ARG A 275 -14.04 14.34 2.72
CA ARG A 275 -13.77 13.06 3.40
C ARG A 275 -14.77 11.96 3.05
N GLU A 276 -16.04 12.28 2.80
CA GLU A 276 -17.01 11.28 2.28
C GLU A 276 -16.53 10.69 0.94
N VAL A 277 -15.95 11.52 0.06
CA VAL A 277 -15.44 11.09 -1.25
C VAL A 277 -14.10 10.36 -1.09
N LEU A 278 -13.22 10.81 -0.20
CA LEU A 278 -11.95 10.13 0.08
C LEU A 278 -12.15 8.72 0.65
N SER A 279 -13.14 8.54 1.52
CA SER A 279 -13.55 7.23 2.03
C SER A 279 -14.02 6.31 0.88
N ALA A 280 -14.88 6.82 -0.01
CA ALA A 280 -15.29 6.08 -1.21
C ALA A 280 -14.12 5.73 -2.15
N ALA A 281 -13.16 6.65 -2.30
CA ALA A 281 -11.99 6.48 -3.15
C ALA A 281 -10.98 5.47 -2.57
N ALA A 282 -10.84 5.42 -1.24
CA ALA A 282 -10.03 4.41 -0.57
C ALA A 282 -10.66 3.02 -0.73
N ALA A 283 -11.98 2.89 -0.59
CA ALA A 283 -12.71 1.65 -0.86
C ALA A 283 -12.55 1.17 -2.31
N SER A 284 -12.57 2.09 -3.28
CA SER A 284 -12.34 1.73 -4.68
C SER A 284 -10.90 1.28 -4.93
N GLY A 285 -9.91 1.86 -4.25
CA GLY A 285 -8.52 1.38 -4.28
C GLY A 285 -8.39 -0.08 -3.80
N VAL A 286 -9.05 -0.44 -2.70
CA VAL A 286 -9.09 -1.84 -2.21
C VAL A 286 -9.80 -2.74 -3.21
N SER A 287 -10.91 -2.29 -3.78
CA SER A 287 -11.63 -3.04 -4.81
C SER A 287 -10.79 -3.27 -6.06
N VAL A 288 -9.93 -2.32 -6.42
CA VAL A 288 -9.01 -2.43 -7.55
C VAL A 288 -7.93 -3.47 -7.26
N ALA A 289 -7.44 -3.49 -6.03
CA ALA A 289 -6.35 -4.34 -5.64
C ALA A 289 -6.78 -5.81 -5.52
N PHE A 290 -7.94 -6.08 -4.90
CA PHE A 290 -8.43 -7.44 -4.68
C PHE A 290 -9.48 -7.93 -5.70
N GLY A 291 -10.01 -7.05 -6.56
CA GLY A 291 -11.14 -7.40 -7.45
C GLY A 291 -12.46 -7.63 -6.70
N ALA A 292 -12.58 -7.16 -5.46
CA ALA A 292 -13.73 -7.43 -4.58
C ALA A 292 -14.44 -6.12 -4.15
N PRO A 293 -15.50 -5.67 -4.86
CA PRO A 293 -16.12 -4.38 -4.58
C PRO A 293 -16.81 -4.32 -3.21
N ILE A 294 -17.48 -5.39 -2.78
CA ILE A 294 -18.12 -5.47 -1.46
C ILE A 294 -17.07 -5.48 -0.35
N GLY A 295 -15.99 -6.27 -0.52
CA GLY A 295 -14.87 -6.32 0.42
C GLY A 295 -14.22 -4.94 0.61
N GLY A 296 -14.03 -4.18 -0.46
CA GLY A 296 -13.50 -2.80 -0.37
C GLY A 296 -14.39 -1.84 0.41
N VAL A 297 -15.71 -1.96 0.27
CA VAL A 297 -16.68 -1.15 1.05
C VAL A 297 -16.63 -1.51 2.53
N LEU A 298 -16.61 -2.81 2.86
CA LEU A 298 -16.51 -3.30 4.24
C LEU A 298 -15.18 -2.89 4.87
N PHE A 299 -14.08 -3.00 4.15
CA PHE A 299 -12.78 -2.52 4.63
C PHE A 299 -12.82 -1.02 4.94
N SER A 300 -13.43 -0.21 4.07
CA SER A 300 -13.54 1.22 4.31
C SER A 300 -14.47 1.57 5.50
N LEU A 301 -15.43 0.71 5.80
CA LEU A 301 -16.31 0.82 6.97
C LEU A 301 -15.61 0.46 8.27
N GLU A 302 -14.86 -0.64 8.27
CA GLU A 302 -14.22 -1.20 9.46
C GLU A 302 -12.93 -0.47 9.82
N GLU A 303 -12.07 -0.25 8.83
CA GLU A 303 -10.70 0.21 9.09
C GLU A 303 -10.46 1.69 8.87
N ILE A 304 -11.21 2.32 7.96
CA ILE A 304 -10.87 3.66 7.49
C ILE A 304 -11.79 4.75 8.10
N SER A 305 -13.09 4.48 8.22
CA SER A 305 -14.08 5.53 8.49
C SER A 305 -14.74 5.36 9.86
N TYR A 306 -14.66 6.38 10.72
CA TYR A 306 -15.33 6.34 12.04
C TYR A 306 -16.85 6.55 11.95
N TYR A 307 -17.31 7.38 11.01
CA TYR A 307 -18.73 7.67 10.82
C TYR A 307 -19.13 7.44 9.36
N PHE A 308 -20.10 6.56 9.15
CA PHE A 308 -20.50 6.16 7.82
C PHE A 308 -22.02 6.09 7.69
N SER A 309 -22.61 7.09 7.02
CA SER A 309 -24.06 7.14 6.79
C SER A 309 -24.49 6.20 5.66
N MET A 310 -25.73 5.72 5.70
CA MET A 310 -26.31 4.87 4.65
C MET A 310 -26.24 5.49 3.24
N LYS A 311 -26.31 6.82 3.13
CA LYS A 311 -26.16 7.52 1.83
C LYS A 311 -24.72 7.50 1.30
N ILE A 312 -23.73 7.44 2.19
CA ILE A 312 -22.32 7.29 1.82
C ILE A 312 -22.08 5.84 1.41
N LEU A 313 -22.65 4.87 2.13
CA LEU A 313 -22.58 3.45 1.81
C LEU A 313 -22.92 3.13 0.36
N TRP A 314 -24.10 3.54 -0.10
CA TRP A 314 -24.51 3.28 -1.48
C TRP A 314 -23.62 3.96 -2.51
N ARG A 315 -23.10 5.16 -2.20
CA ARG A 315 -22.15 5.86 -3.09
C ARG A 315 -20.81 5.13 -3.13
N THR A 316 -20.26 4.76 -1.98
CA THR A 316 -19.00 4.00 -1.88
C THR A 316 -19.10 2.66 -2.60
N PHE A 317 -20.23 1.95 -2.47
CA PHE A 317 -20.50 0.74 -3.22
C PHE A 317 -20.47 0.98 -4.73
N LEU A 318 -21.13 2.02 -5.23
CA LEU A 318 -21.06 2.39 -6.64
C LEU A 318 -19.61 2.71 -7.08
N CYS A 319 -18.85 3.43 -6.24
CA CYS A 319 -17.44 3.73 -6.50
C CYS A 319 -16.61 2.47 -6.74
N SER A 320 -16.70 1.53 -5.81
CA SER A 320 -15.95 0.29 -5.83
C SER A 320 -16.39 -0.59 -6.99
N MET A 321 -17.70 -0.67 -7.25
CA MET A 321 -18.24 -1.42 -8.39
C MET A 321 -17.71 -0.88 -9.72
N MET A 322 -17.71 0.45 -9.92
CA MET A 322 -17.17 1.04 -11.14
C MET A 322 -15.68 0.79 -11.32
N ALA A 323 -14.91 0.78 -10.22
CA ALA A 323 -13.50 0.48 -10.28
C ALA A 323 -13.24 -1.00 -10.64
N ALA A 324 -13.99 -1.93 -10.04
CA ALA A 324 -13.96 -3.34 -10.39
C ALA A 324 -14.36 -3.59 -11.85
N LEU A 325 -15.46 -2.98 -12.32
CA LEU A 325 -15.90 -3.08 -13.71
C LEU A 325 -14.85 -2.56 -14.69
N THR A 326 -14.13 -1.50 -14.32
CA THR A 326 -13.05 -0.95 -15.16
C THR A 326 -11.89 -1.95 -15.29
N ILE A 327 -11.50 -2.60 -14.19
CA ILE A 327 -10.48 -3.67 -14.24
C ILE A 327 -10.96 -4.85 -15.06
N TRP A 328 -12.19 -5.30 -14.85
CA TRP A 328 -12.74 -6.42 -15.61
C TRP A 328 -12.76 -6.12 -17.11
N TYR A 329 -13.14 -4.91 -17.50
CA TYR A 329 -13.15 -4.50 -18.90
C TYR A 329 -11.75 -4.44 -19.51
N LEU A 330 -10.76 -3.92 -18.76
CA LEU A 330 -9.37 -3.83 -19.22
C LEU A 330 -8.63 -5.17 -19.15
N ASN A 331 -9.14 -6.13 -18.37
CA ASN A 331 -8.61 -7.48 -18.16
C ASN A 331 -7.07 -7.52 -18.08
N PRO A 332 -6.44 -6.81 -17.11
CA PRO A 332 -4.98 -6.70 -17.05
C PRO A 332 -4.28 -8.05 -16.93
N TYR A 333 -4.94 -9.03 -16.30
CA TYR A 333 -4.40 -10.37 -16.06
C TYR A 333 -4.63 -11.35 -17.21
N GLY A 334 -5.41 -11.01 -18.24
CA GLY A 334 -5.72 -11.91 -19.36
C GLY A 334 -6.60 -13.12 -19.01
N ASN A 335 -6.85 -13.41 -17.74
CA ASN A 335 -7.56 -14.61 -17.27
C ASN A 335 -9.08 -14.55 -17.41
N GLY A 336 -9.67 -13.39 -17.72
CA GLY A 336 -11.12 -13.21 -17.83
C GLY A 336 -11.88 -13.21 -16.50
N HIS A 337 -11.18 -13.48 -15.38
CA HIS A 337 -11.69 -13.38 -14.02
C HIS A 337 -11.35 -12.01 -13.40
N LEU A 338 -12.30 -11.47 -12.63
CA LEU A 338 -12.13 -10.20 -11.90
C LEU A 338 -11.19 -10.33 -10.70
N VAL A 339 -11.16 -11.52 -10.08
CA VAL A 339 -10.41 -11.80 -8.84
C VAL A 339 -9.13 -12.56 -9.18
N ILE A 340 -8.02 -12.14 -8.56
CA ILE A 340 -6.68 -12.71 -8.78
C ILE A 340 -6.60 -14.18 -8.33
N TYR A 341 -7.40 -14.56 -7.33
CA TYR A 341 -7.43 -15.88 -6.72
C TYR A 341 -8.81 -16.54 -6.87
N SER A 342 -8.99 -17.34 -7.90
CA SER A 342 -10.14 -18.24 -8.04
C SER A 342 -9.69 -19.67 -7.78
N ILE A 343 -10.28 -20.31 -6.76
CA ILE A 343 -10.06 -21.73 -6.48
C ILE A 343 -11.42 -22.41 -6.52
N ASP A 344 -11.63 -23.26 -7.52
CA ASP A 344 -12.83 -24.08 -7.64
C ASP A 344 -12.61 -25.42 -6.92
N TYR A 345 -13.22 -25.57 -5.74
CA TYR A 345 -13.20 -26.83 -5.01
C TYR A 345 -14.33 -27.73 -5.51
N ASN A 346 -13.98 -28.93 -5.97
CA ASN A 346 -14.96 -29.92 -6.44
C ASN A 346 -15.53 -30.81 -5.31
N ILE A 347 -15.08 -30.63 -4.06
CA ILE A 347 -15.44 -31.48 -2.92
C ILE A 347 -16.05 -30.58 -1.83
N PRO A 348 -17.27 -30.89 -1.32
CA PRO A 348 -17.87 -30.12 -0.23
C PRO A 348 -17.13 -30.38 1.09
N TRP A 349 -17.06 -29.36 1.95
CA TRP A 349 -16.45 -29.45 3.28
C TRP A 349 -17.34 -30.25 4.25
N ASN A 350 -16.71 -31.00 5.15
CA ASN A 350 -17.41 -31.75 6.20
C ASN A 350 -17.42 -30.97 7.52
N LEU A 351 -18.44 -31.17 8.38
CA LEU A 351 -18.56 -30.48 9.68
C LEU A 351 -17.35 -30.71 10.61
N PHE A 352 -16.68 -31.86 10.53
CA PHE A 352 -15.50 -32.14 11.35
C PHE A 352 -14.31 -31.24 11.00
N GLU A 353 -14.24 -30.73 9.76
CA GLU A 353 -13.17 -29.84 9.28
C GLU A 353 -13.24 -28.43 9.92
N ILE A 354 -14.35 -28.09 10.59
CA ILE A 354 -14.45 -26.84 11.38
C ILE A 354 -13.42 -26.82 12.50
N ILE A 355 -13.12 -27.98 13.13
CA ILE A 355 -12.15 -28.07 14.23
C ILE A 355 -10.75 -27.62 13.77
N PRO A 356 -10.15 -28.19 12.69
CA PRO A 356 -8.87 -27.70 12.19
C PRO A 356 -8.94 -26.25 11.67
N PHE A 357 -10.07 -25.78 11.13
CA PHE A 357 -10.22 -24.36 10.76
C PHE A 357 -10.16 -23.41 11.97
N ILE A 358 -10.77 -23.78 13.10
CA ILE A 358 -10.67 -22.99 14.34
C ILE A 358 -9.22 -22.99 14.85
N LEU A 359 -8.55 -24.15 14.86
CA LEU A 359 -7.14 -24.24 15.27
C LEU A 359 -6.24 -23.39 14.38
N LEU A 360 -6.48 -23.39 13.07
CA LEU A 360 -5.75 -22.55 12.11
C LEU A 360 -6.00 -21.06 12.36
N GLY A 361 -7.23 -20.67 12.73
CA GLY A 361 -7.56 -19.31 13.14
C GLY A 361 -6.82 -18.87 14.42
N ILE A 362 -6.77 -19.74 15.43
CA ILE A 362 -6.01 -19.47 16.67
C ILE A 362 -4.52 -19.33 16.37
N TYR A 363 -3.95 -20.25 15.60
CA TYR A 363 -2.55 -20.20 15.21
C TYR A 363 -2.22 -18.94 14.40
N GLY A 364 -3.08 -18.59 13.43
CA GLY A 364 -2.95 -17.37 12.63
C GLY A 364 -3.01 -16.10 13.49
N GLY A 365 -3.91 -16.05 14.47
CA GLY A 365 -4.00 -14.93 15.42
C GLY A 365 -2.75 -14.78 16.30
N CYS A 366 -2.26 -15.89 16.86
CA CYS A 366 -1.03 -15.91 17.66
C CYS A 366 0.20 -15.50 16.83
N PHE A 367 0.34 -16.05 15.62
CA PHE A 367 1.43 -15.71 14.71
C PHE A 367 1.36 -14.25 14.26
N GLY A 368 0.16 -13.74 13.96
CA GLY A 368 -0.06 -12.33 13.63
C GLY A 368 0.35 -11.39 14.76
N ALA A 369 -0.06 -11.69 16.01
CA ALA A 369 0.34 -10.90 17.18
C ALA A 369 1.86 -10.91 17.40
N PHE A 370 2.50 -12.07 17.21
CA PHE A 370 3.96 -12.19 17.27
C PHE A 370 4.64 -11.35 16.18
N PHE A 371 4.18 -11.47 14.93
CA PHE A 371 4.70 -10.71 13.79
C PHE A 371 4.57 -9.19 13.99
N ILE A 372 3.43 -8.71 14.51
CA ILE A 372 3.23 -7.29 14.82
C ILE A 372 4.24 -6.81 15.87
N LYS A 373 4.44 -7.58 16.96
CA LYS A 373 5.44 -7.23 17.99
C LYS A 373 6.85 -7.20 17.43
N CYS A 374 7.24 -8.19 16.63
CA CYS A 374 8.53 -8.23 15.96
C CYS A 374 8.73 -7.05 15.00
N ASN A 375 7.70 -6.68 14.24
CA ASN A 375 7.75 -5.55 13.32
C ASN A 375 7.88 -4.21 14.07
N ILE A 376 7.12 -4.02 15.15
CA ILE A 376 7.25 -2.83 16.01
C ILE A 376 8.66 -2.76 16.61
N PHE A 377 9.18 -3.87 17.12
CA PHE A 377 10.54 -3.95 17.65
C PHE A 377 11.58 -3.59 16.59
N TRP A 378 11.47 -4.13 15.36
CA TRP A 378 12.37 -3.81 14.26
C TRP A 378 12.29 -2.33 13.84
N CYS A 379 11.08 -1.76 13.78
CA CYS A 379 10.88 -0.34 13.51
C CYS A 379 11.52 0.55 14.59
N ARG A 380 11.41 0.17 15.88
CA ARG A 380 12.11 0.88 16.97
C ARG A 380 13.62 0.80 16.82
N MET A 381 14.16 -0.39 16.56
CA MET A 381 15.59 -0.57 16.33
C MET A 381 16.13 0.26 15.15
N ARG A 382 15.36 0.39 14.07
CA ARG A 382 15.74 1.23 12.92
C ARG A 382 15.83 2.71 13.25
N LYS A 383 15.04 3.18 14.23
CA LYS A 383 15.06 4.57 14.69
C LYS A 383 16.20 4.85 15.66
N THR A 384 16.53 3.91 16.56
CA THR A 384 17.53 4.13 17.61
C THR A 384 18.96 3.80 17.18
N LYS A 385 19.16 2.79 16.32
CA LYS A 385 20.49 2.35 15.89
C LYS A 385 20.98 3.09 14.65
N LYS A 386 22.31 3.16 14.50
CA LYS A 386 23.04 3.78 13.38
C LYS A 386 22.67 3.22 11.98
N PHE A 387 21.97 2.08 11.94
CA PHE A 387 21.42 1.47 10.72
C PHE A 387 20.37 2.35 10.03
N GLY A 388 19.61 3.18 10.77
CA GLY A 388 18.60 4.07 10.18
C GLY A 388 19.16 5.16 9.26
N ASN A 389 20.44 5.49 9.36
CA ASN A 389 21.07 6.54 8.55
C ASN A 389 21.30 6.12 7.09
N TYR A 390 21.32 4.81 6.79
CA TYR A 390 21.63 4.27 5.47
C TYR A 390 20.44 3.55 4.82
N LEU A 391 19.30 4.25 4.72
CA LEU A 391 18.09 3.71 4.07
C LEU A 391 18.31 3.17 2.65
N MET A 392 19.27 3.71 1.90
CA MET A 392 19.57 3.23 0.54
C MET A 392 20.31 1.88 0.54
N THR A 393 21.22 1.64 1.48
CA THR A 393 21.98 0.38 1.56
C THR A 393 21.21 -0.74 2.27
N GLU A 394 20.01 -0.45 2.81
CA GLU A 394 19.12 -1.49 3.36
C GLU A 394 18.33 -2.18 2.24
N VAL A 395 18.07 -1.48 1.13
CA VAL A 395 17.22 -1.96 0.02
C VAL A 395 18.04 -2.42 -1.20
N LEU A 396 19.29 -1.95 -1.33
CA LEU A 396 20.30 -2.43 -2.27
C LEU A 396 21.13 -3.53 -1.61
#